data_AF-A0AAU5TJJ0-F1
#
_entry.id   AF-A0AAU5TJJ0-F1
#
_cell.length_a   1.000
_cell.length_b   1.000
_cell.length_c   1.000
_cell.angle_alpha   90.00
_cell.angle_beta   90.00
_cell.angle_gamma   90.00
#
_symmetry.space_group_name_H-M   'P 1'
#
loop_
_entity.id
_entity.type
_entity.pdbx_description
1 polymer ?
#
loop_
_entity_poly.entity_id
_entity_poly.type
_entity_poly.pdbx_seq_one_letter_code
_entity_poly.pdbx_strand_id
1 'polypeptide(L)'
;MALINAQRTQRGLPALTVNSALNTAARQHATAAVQLKWWGPGKDSHTNPQTGSTPQSRIMGAGYCPNPRSWQVAEITYTGWGASGTPSAAVNWWMNSPGHRANILSGTLREIGSAALAGSADRAGAGASGAATYVVTFGRCQQ
;
A
#
# COMPACT_ATOMS: atom_id res chain seq x y z
N MET A 1 -7.33 -7.85 -1.00
CA MET A 1 -6.17 -8.75 -0.89
C MET A 1 -6.22 -9.92 -1.88
N ALA A 2 -7.40 -10.49 -2.13
CA ALA A 2 -7.58 -11.57 -3.10
C ALA A 2 -6.93 -11.32 -4.46
N LEU A 3 -7.09 -10.13 -5.06
CA LEU A 3 -6.48 -9.81 -6.37
C LEU A 3 -4.94 -9.86 -6.37
N ILE A 4 -4.29 -9.39 -5.30
CA ILE A 4 -2.83 -9.44 -5.17
C ILE A 4 -2.38 -10.90 -5.00
N ASN A 5 -3.05 -11.66 -4.14
CA ASN A 5 -2.72 -13.08 -3.96
C ASN A 5 -2.97 -13.89 -5.24
N ALA A 6 -3.98 -13.57 -6.03
CA ALA A 6 -4.19 -14.19 -7.35
C ALA A 6 -3.02 -13.94 -8.31
N GLN A 7 -2.46 -12.71 -8.33
CA GLN A 7 -1.27 -12.42 -9.14
C GLN A 7 -0.06 -13.25 -8.70
N ARG A 8 0.07 -13.53 -7.40
CA ARG A 8 1.15 -14.34 -6.85
C ARG A 8 0.97 -15.81 -7.17
N THR A 9 -0.19 -16.38 -6.86
CA THR A 9 -0.46 -17.81 -7.05
C THR A 9 -0.46 -18.22 -8.51
N GLN A 10 -0.93 -17.36 -9.42
CA GLN A 10 -0.83 -17.57 -10.88
C GLN A 10 0.63 -17.75 -11.35
N ARG A 11 1.59 -17.26 -10.58
CA ARG A 11 3.03 -17.30 -10.89
C ARG A 11 3.81 -18.26 -9.98
N GLY A 12 3.11 -19.17 -9.30
CA GLY A 12 3.74 -20.15 -8.41
C GLY A 12 4.29 -19.57 -7.10
N LEU A 13 3.97 -18.31 -6.78
CA LEU A 13 4.38 -17.70 -5.52
C LEU A 13 3.34 -17.99 -4.43
N PRO A 14 3.79 -18.23 -3.17
CA PRO A 14 2.87 -18.36 -2.05
C PRO A 14 2.02 -17.11 -1.86
N ALA A 15 0.75 -17.32 -1.51
CA ALA A 15 -0.13 -16.25 -1.07
C ALA A 15 0.44 -15.57 0.19
N LEU A 16 0.24 -14.25 0.30
CA LEU A 16 0.61 -13.48 1.48
C LEU A 16 -0.45 -13.64 2.57
N THR A 17 0.02 -13.73 3.81
CA THR A 17 -0.84 -13.80 5.01
C THR A 17 -1.19 -12.40 5.49
N VAL A 18 -2.45 -12.16 5.84
CA VAL A 18 -2.87 -10.86 6.35
C VAL A 18 -2.27 -10.62 7.74
N ASN A 19 -1.70 -9.43 7.96
CA ASN A 19 -1.18 -9.00 9.24
C ASN A 19 -1.89 -7.70 9.69
N SER A 20 -2.37 -7.68 10.94
CA SER A 20 -3.15 -6.56 11.48
C SER A 20 -2.33 -5.27 11.68
N ALA A 21 -1.06 -5.38 12.07
CA ALA A 21 -0.17 -4.21 12.20
C ALA A 21 0.09 -3.57 10.83
N LEU A 22 0.29 -4.38 9.79
CA LEU A 22 0.41 -3.89 8.42
C LEU A 22 -0.88 -3.19 7.94
N ASN A 23 -2.06 -3.74 8.26
CA ASN A 23 -3.35 -3.09 7.98
C ASN A 23 -3.46 -1.72 8.68
N THR A 24 -3.07 -1.65 9.95
CA THR A 24 -3.08 -0.40 10.73
C THR A 24 -2.20 0.65 10.07
N ALA A 25 -0.97 0.30 9.70
CA ALA A 25 -0.04 1.21 9.02
C ALA A 25 -0.61 1.71 7.67
N ALA A 26 -1.19 0.80 6.87
CA ALA A 26 -1.81 1.16 5.60
C ALA A 26 -3.01 2.11 5.78
N ARG A 27 -3.86 1.85 6.78
CA ARG A 27 -5.04 2.69 7.07
C ARG A 27 -4.64 4.07 7.56
N GLN A 28 -3.65 4.17 8.44
CA GLN A 28 -3.13 5.45 8.92
C GLN A 28 -2.63 6.30 7.76
N HIS A 29 -1.82 5.72 6.86
CA HIS A 29 -1.28 6.44 5.71
C HIS A 29 -2.37 6.87 4.72
N ALA A 30 -3.28 5.96 4.35
CA ALA A 30 -4.38 6.27 3.46
C ALA A 30 -5.27 7.40 4.01
N THR A 31 -5.55 7.38 5.33
CA THR A 31 -6.36 8.40 6.00
C THR A 31 -5.70 9.76 5.91
N ALA A 32 -4.41 9.84 6.26
CA ALA A 32 -3.65 11.08 6.15
C ALA A 32 -3.60 11.57 4.69
N ALA A 33 -3.37 10.67 3.73
CA ALA A 33 -3.26 10.98 2.31
C ALA A 33 -4.53 11.62 1.77
N VAL A 34 -5.70 11.05 2.07
CA VAL A 34 -7.00 11.61 1.67
C VAL A 34 -7.29 12.94 2.36
N GLN A 35 -6.92 13.10 3.63
CA GLN A 35 -7.14 14.34 4.38
C GLN A 35 -6.30 15.50 3.80
N LEU A 36 -5.00 15.28 3.68
CA LEU A 36 -4.01 16.29 3.31
C LEU A 36 -3.88 16.51 1.80
N LYS A 37 -4.27 15.51 1.00
CA LYS A 37 -4.26 15.54 -0.47
C LYS A 37 -2.88 15.91 -1.04
N TRP A 38 -1.82 15.24 -0.58
CA TRP A 38 -0.45 15.58 -0.98
C TRP A 38 0.08 14.78 -2.17
N TRP A 39 -0.62 13.75 -2.65
CA TRP A 39 -0.14 12.95 -3.78
C TRP A 39 -0.27 13.73 -5.09
N GLY A 40 0.39 13.23 -6.13
CA GLY A 40 0.31 13.75 -7.50
C GLY A 40 1.64 13.62 -8.25
N PRO A 41 1.68 14.03 -9.52
CA PRO A 41 2.89 13.97 -10.34
C PRO A 41 4.06 14.71 -9.69
N GLY A 42 5.23 14.07 -9.66
CA GLY A 42 6.46 14.63 -9.08
C GLY A 42 6.49 14.68 -7.55
N LYS A 43 5.47 14.15 -6.85
CA LYS A 43 5.41 14.14 -5.39
C LYS A 43 5.64 12.75 -4.83
N ASP A 44 6.25 12.69 -3.65
CA ASP A 44 6.39 11.44 -2.91
C ASP A 44 5.08 11.07 -2.21
N SER A 45 4.46 9.96 -2.65
CA SER A 45 3.26 9.42 -2.04
C SER A 45 3.52 8.62 -0.76
N HIS A 46 4.77 8.23 -0.50
CA HIS A 46 5.14 7.33 0.58
C HIS A 46 5.51 8.07 1.88
N THR A 47 6.10 9.26 1.77
CA THR A 47 6.46 10.07 2.94
C THR A 47 5.36 11.06 3.27
N ASN A 48 4.91 11.08 4.51
CA ASN A 48 3.94 12.07 4.97
C ASN A 48 4.65 13.43 5.10
N PRO A 49 4.20 14.49 4.40
CA PRO A 49 4.90 15.78 4.36
C PRO A 49 4.78 16.59 5.67
N GLN A 50 3.80 16.28 6.53
CA GLN A 50 3.62 16.98 7.81
C GLN A 50 4.37 16.31 8.95
N THR A 51 4.47 14.98 8.94
CA THR A 51 5.09 14.21 10.04
C THR A 51 6.47 13.66 9.70
N GLY A 52 6.85 13.66 8.42
CA GLY A 52 8.07 12.99 7.94
C GLY A 52 8.00 11.47 8.02
N SER A 53 6.86 10.87 8.39
CA SER A 53 6.75 9.42 8.54
C SER A 53 6.95 8.71 7.19
N THR A 54 7.79 7.68 7.21
CA THR A 54 8.10 6.81 6.06
C THR A 54 7.29 5.51 6.17
N PRO A 55 7.21 4.69 5.10
CA PRO A 55 6.56 3.38 5.19
C PRO A 55 7.10 2.52 6.33
N GLN A 56 8.43 2.47 6.46
CA GLN A 56 9.10 1.74 7.53
C GLN A 56 8.74 2.28 8.91
N SER A 57 8.79 3.60 9.12
CA SER A 57 8.49 4.17 10.45
C SER A 57 7.02 3.94 10.85
N ARG A 58 6.08 4.02 9.89
CA ARG A 58 4.66 3.72 10.13
C ARG A 58 4.42 2.25 10.43
N ILE A 59 5.04 1.35 9.67
CA ILE A 59 4.89 -0.10 9.87
C ILE A 59 5.44 -0.51 11.24
N MET A 60 6.61 -0.02 11.63
CA MET A 60 7.17 -0.26 12.96
C MET A 60 6.31 0.39 14.07
N GLY A 61 5.87 1.63 13.87
CA GLY A 61 4.99 2.34 14.80
C GLY A 61 3.62 1.67 15.00
N ALA A 62 3.15 0.89 14.02
CA ALA A 62 1.96 0.07 14.13
C ALA A 62 2.19 -1.26 14.88
N GLY A 63 3.40 -1.51 15.37
CA GLY A 63 3.76 -2.70 16.14
C GLY A 63 4.14 -3.91 15.28
N TYR A 64 4.46 -3.73 14.00
CA TYR A 64 4.87 -4.85 13.16
C TYR A 64 6.30 -5.32 13.53
N CYS A 65 6.41 -6.62 13.80
CA CYS A 65 7.68 -7.31 14.00
C CYS A 65 8.59 -6.67 15.08
N PRO A 66 8.16 -6.57 16.35
CA PRO A 66 8.98 -6.00 17.40
C PRO A 66 10.22 -6.86 17.67
N ASN A 67 11.37 -6.22 17.84
CA ASN A 67 12.68 -6.83 18.12
C ASN A 67 13.08 -7.96 17.14
N PRO A 68 13.14 -7.69 15.82
CA PRO A 68 13.42 -8.71 14.82
C PRO A 68 14.89 -9.12 14.78
N ARG A 69 15.17 -10.40 14.56
CA ARG A 69 16.48 -10.87 14.07
C ARG A 69 16.72 -10.42 12.64
N SER A 70 15.68 -10.53 11.79
CA SER A 70 15.69 -9.95 10.45
C SER A 70 14.28 -9.60 10.02
N TRP A 71 14.14 -8.56 9.21
CA TRP A 71 12.84 -8.14 8.71
C TRP A 71 12.99 -7.41 7.38
N GLN A 72 11.90 -7.35 6.63
CA GLN A 72 11.79 -6.61 5.38
C GLN A 72 10.38 -6.04 5.27
N VAL A 73 10.26 -4.80 4.80
CA VAL A 73 8.97 -4.18 4.50
C VAL A 73 8.97 -3.50 3.14
N ALA A 74 7.78 -3.34 2.58
CA ALA A 74 7.56 -2.56 1.37
C ALA A 74 6.18 -1.89 1.42
N GLU A 75 5.97 -0.89 0.59
CA GLU A 75 4.67 -0.24 0.40
C GLU A 75 4.42 0.01 -1.08
N ILE A 76 3.17 -0.10 -1.50
CA ILE A 76 2.68 0.38 -2.79
C ILE A 76 1.42 1.22 -2.55
N THR A 77 1.30 2.30 -3.32
CA THR A 77 0.26 3.32 -3.17
C THR A 77 -0.43 3.55 -4.50
N TYR A 78 -1.72 3.89 -4.47
CA TYR A 78 -2.48 4.23 -5.67
C TYR A 78 -3.67 5.10 -5.30
N THR A 79 -3.95 6.14 -6.08
CA THR A 79 -5.18 6.92 -5.99
C THR A 79 -5.77 7.03 -7.40
N GLY A 80 -7.08 6.89 -7.50
CA GLY A 80 -7.79 6.97 -8.78
C GLY A 80 -9.23 7.39 -8.57
N TRP A 81 -9.90 7.80 -9.63
CA TRP A 81 -11.30 8.23 -9.62
C TRP A 81 -12.02 7.75 -10.89
N GLY A 82 -13.35 7.83 -10.90
CA GLY A 82 -14.17 7.23 -11.95
C GLY A 82 -13.88 5.73 -12.10
N ALA A 83 -13.72 5.27 -13.34
CA ALA A 83 -13.38 3.86 -13.62
C ALA A 83 -12.01 3.44 -13.06
N SER A 84 -11.11 4.39 -12.80
CA SER A 84 -9.79 4.14 -12.23
C SER A 84 -9.82 3.99 -10.71
N GLY A 85 -10.90 4.37 -10.03
CA GLY A 85 -11.03 4.26 -8.57
C GLY A 85 -11.41 2.87 -8.06
N THR A 86 -11.13 1.80 -8.81
CA THR A 86 -11.50 0.43 -8.44
C THR A 86 -10.28 -0.38 -7.95
N PRO A 87 -10.48 -1.41 -7.10
CA PRO A 87 -9.39 -2.28 -6.69
C PRO A 87 -8.70 -2.99 -7.87
N SER A 88 -9.48 -3.32 -8.92
CA SER A 88 -8.94 -3.94 -10.13
C SER A 88 -8.05 -2.99 -10.93
N ALA A 89 -8.43 -1.72 -11.04
CA ALA A 89 -7.62 -0.69 -11.69
C ALA A 89 -6.31 -0.46 -10.94
N ALA A 90 -6.35 -0.39 -9.60
CA ALA A 90 -5.16 -0.26 -8.77
C ALA A 90 -4.18 -1.42 -8.97
N VAL A 91 -4.66 -2.67 -8.90
CA VAL A 91 -3.82 -3.87 -9.10
C VAL A 91 -3.26 -3.93 -10.52
N ASN A 92 -4.07 -3.63 -11.54
CA ASN A 92 -3.59 -3.58 -12.92
C ASN A 92 -2.49 -2.52 -13.09
N TRP A 93 -2.68 -1.33 -12.51
CA TRP A 93 -1.69 -0.25 -12.56
C TRP A 93 -0.37 -0.65 -11.89
N TRP A 94 -0.43 -1.22 -10.67
CA TRP A 94 0.77 -1.72 -9.99
C TRP A 94 1.48 -2.82 -10.75
N MET A 95 0.74 -3.76 -11.35
CA MET A 95 1.34 -4.87 -12.11
C MET A 95 2.03 -4.44 -13.41
N ASN A 96 1.68 -3.26 -13.94
CA ASN A 96 2.32 -2.63 -15.10
C ASN A 96 3.43 -1.65 -14.72
N SER A 97 3.68 -1.43 -13.42
CA SER A 97 4.76 -0.57 -12.93
C SER A 97 5.89 -1.45 -12.34
N PRO A 98 7.10 -1.46 -12.91
CA PRO A 98 8.17 -2.37 -12.50
C PRO A 98 8.46 -2.38 -10.99
N GLY A 99 8.52 -1.20 -10.36
CA GLY A 99 8.77 -1.07 -8.92
C GLY A 99 7.65 -1.67 -8.06
N HIS A 100 6.39 -1.34 -8.36
CA HIS A 100 5.25 -1.87 -7.61
C HIS A 100 5.07 -3.38 -7.85
N ARG A 101 5.27 -3.82 -9.10
CA ARG A 101 5.22 -5.24 -9.48
C ARG A 101 6.27 -6.05 -8.72
N ALA A 102 7.48 -5.54 -8.55
CA ALA A 102 8.54 -6.21 -7.80
C ALA A 102 8.14 -6.47 -6.34
N ASN A 103 7.43 -5.54 -5.69
CA ASN A 103 6.91 -5.74 -4.34
C ASN A 103 5.80 -6.81 -4.31
N ILE A 104 4.82 -6.72 -5.23
CA ILE A 104 3.72 -7.70 -5.32
C ILE A 104 4.25 -9.12 -5.54
N LEU A 105 5.26 -9.28 -6.40
CA LEU A 105 5.83 -10.58 -6.78
C LEU A 105 7.09 -10.93 -5.99
N SER A 106 7.38 -10.24 -4.90
CA SER A 106 8.54 -10.56 -4.08
C SER A 106 8.47 -12.00 -3.56
N GLY A 107 9.55 -12.75 -3.78
CA GLY A 107 9.75 -14.10 -3.25
C GLY A 107 10.12 -14.12 -1.77
N THR A 108 10.41 -12.98 -1.15
CA THR A 108 10.83 -12.87 0.26
C THR A 108 9.71 -12.37 1.18
N LEU A 109 8.82 -11.50 0.70
CA LEU A 109 7.68 -11.02 1.48
C LEU A 109 6.69 -12.16 1.76
N ARG A 110 6.11 -12.17 2.97
CA ARG A 110 5.22 -13.24 3.47
C ARG A 110 3.89 -12.70 3.98
N GLU A 111 3.86 -11.44 4.40
CA GLU A 111 2.72 -10.82 5.04
C GLU A 111 2.27 -9.58 4.27
N ILE A 112 0.98 -9.26 4.39
CA ILE A 112 0.34 -8.14 3.72
C ILE A 112 -0.64 -7.42 4.65
N GLY A 113 -0.70 -6.11 4.51
CA GLY A 113 -1.78 -5.28 5.01
C GLY A 113 -2.24 -4.30 3.95
N SER A 114 -3.45 -3.76 4.10
CA SER A 114 -4.02 -2.85 3.12
C SER A 114 -5.12 -1.97 3.68
N ALA A 115 -5.30 -0.82 3.04
CA ALA A 115 -6.46 0.02 3.20
C ALA A 115 -6.98 0.49 1.84
N ALA A 116 -8.30 0.59 1.72
CA ALA A 116 -9.01 1.24 0.64
C ALA A 116 -9.94 2.27 1.28
N LEU A 117 -9.74 3.55 0.97
CA LEU A 117 -10.57 4.64 1.48
C LEU A 117 -11.24 5.38 0.33
N ALA A 118 -12.48 5.78 0.55
CA ALA A 118 -13.16 6.70 -0.34
C ALA A 118 -12.47 8.08 -0.30
N GLY A 119 -12.42 8.74 -1.45
CA GLY A 119 -11.74 10.01 -1.64
C GLY A 119 -10.36 9.88 -2.27
N SER A 120 -9.87 11.01 -2.80
CA SER A 120 -8.59 11.10 -3.49
C SER A 120 -7.50 11.67 -2.56
N ALA A 121 -6.34 11.04 -2.58
CA ALA A 121 -5.11 11.57 -1.99
C ALA A 121 -4.40 12.60 -2.89
N ASP A 122 -4.84 12.75 -4.14
CA ASP A 122 -4.42 13.82 -5.05
C ASP A 122 -5.49 14.92 -5.07
N ARG A 123 -5.07 16.20 -5.02
CA ARG A 123 -5.97 17.35 -5.17
C ARG A 123 -6.72 17.36 -6.49
N ALA A 124 -6.12 16.84 -7.57
CA ALA A 124 -6.77 16.77 -8.88
C ALA A 124 -8.02 15.88 -8.86
N GLY A 125 -8.07 14.88 -7.98
CA GLY A 125 -9.25 14.02 -7.77
C GLY A 125 -10.18 14.49 -6.64
N ALA A 126 -9.98 15.69 -6.08
CA ALA A 126 -10.81 16.18 -4.99
C ALA A 126 -12.26 16.40 -5.46
N GLY A 127 -13.20 15.69 -4.84
CA GLY A 127 -14.63 15.75 -5.22
C GLY A 127 -14.99 14.93 -6.46
N ALA A 128 -14.03 14.24 -7.08
CA ALA A 128 -14.32 13.36 -8.21
C ALA A 128 -15.18 12.16 -7.77
N SER A 129 -16.16 11.81 -8.59
CA SER A 129 -16.99 10.62 -8.35
C SER A 129 -16.14 9.35 -8.44
N GLY A 130 -16.45 8.37 -7.59
CA GLY A 130 -15.71 7.11 -7.54
C GLY A 130 -14.24 7.26 -7.13
N ALA A 131 -13.84 8.37 -6.49
CA ALA A 131 -12.48 8.52 -5.98
C ALA A 131 -12.19 7.50 -4.88
N ALA A 132 -11.04 6.82 -4.99
CA ALA A 132 -10.54 5.89 -3.99
C ALA A 132 -9.02 5.96 -3.90
N THR A 133 -8.54 5.83 -2.66
CA THR A 133 -7.12 5.78 -2.31
C THR A 133 -6.80 4.42 -1.70
N TYR A 134 -5.72 3.81 -2.18
CA TYR A 134 -5.25 2.50 -1.77
C TYR A 134 -3.82 2.58 -1.27
N VAL A 135 -3.59 1.97 -0.12
CA VAL A 135 -2.25 1.73 0.42
C VAL A 135 -2.15 0.25 0.73
N VAL A 136 -1.07 -0.39 0.29
CA VAL A 136 -0.76 -1.78 0.61
C VAL A 136 0.64 -1.83 1.18
N THR A 137 0.77 -2.44 2.34
CA THR A 137 2.01 -2.66 3.06
C THR A 137 2.34 -4.15 3.04
N PHE A 138 3.62 -4.45 2.93
CA PHE A 138 4.13 -5.82 2.89
C PHE A 138 5.16 -6.02 3.97
N GLY A 139 5.29 -7.26 4.42
CA GLY A 139 6.24 -7.62 5.46
C GLY A 139 6.84 -9.01 5.31
N ARG A 140 8.04 -9.18 5.85
CA ARG A 140 8.61 -10.44 6.32
C ARG A 140 9.16 -10.18 7.72
N CYS A 141 8.71 -10.95 8.68
CA CYS A 141 9.18 -10.89 10.06
C CYS A 141 9.90 -12.17 10.45
N GLN A 142 11.10 -12.05 11.03
CA GLN A 142 11.80 -13.13 11.70
C GLN A 142 12.24 -12.66 13.08
N GLN A 143 11.64 -13.26 14.11
CA GLN A 143 12.01 -13.08 15.51
C GLN A 143 13.19 -13.98 15.89
#